data_AF-A0A9P5PZD0-F1
#
_entry.id   AF-A0A9P5PZD0-F1
#
_cell.length_a   1.000
_cell.length_b   1.000
_cell.length_c   1.000
_cell.angle_alpha   90.00
_cell.angle_beta   90.00
_cell.angle_gamma   90.00
#
_symmetry.space_group_name_H-M   'P 1'
#
loop_
_entity.id
_entity.type
_entity.pdbx_description
1 polymer ?
#
loop_
_entity_poly.entity_id
_entity_poly.type
_entity_poly.pdbx_seq_one_letter_code
_entity_poly.pdbx_strand_id
1 'polypeptide(L)'
;MDKISSSRARRLKPSRMQLSHHSSLLTRLRNRELFDEEETNQMQEEIKEVERTLRQIESKDVNELSISSNNRYTILKEHPALCHASLAPVYRLPAEIFSEIYHIILAIAHDSFPRPTEQLDPTRALISLAHVCSFWRKTCFFTVTLWCDIRIPSLFRNAGNARLVEMHLQYSGSSPLDIQIHNSGSKSNQTTANAILEGLFLNHERWRKIAIVGKNSWTELHSVCSRIYNAV
;
A
#
# COMPACT_ATOMS: atom_id res chain seq x y z
N MET A 1 38.86 -58.26 15.01
CA MET A 1 39.65 -57.19 14.37
C MET A 1 38.82 -56.70 13.20
N ASP A 2 37.85 -55.82 13.47
CA ASP A 2 36.86 -55.41 12.48
C ASP A 2 36.98 -53.92 12.17
N LYS A 3 37.11 -53.65 10.86
CA LYS A 3 37.34 -52.34 10.26
C LYS A 3 36.04 -51.52 10.31
N ILE A 4 36.00 -50.47 11.13
CA ILE A 4 34.97 -49.44 11.04
C ILE A 4 35.35 -48.47 9.90
N SER A 5 34.66 -48.60 8.78
CA SER A 5 34.74 -47.69 7.63
C SER A 5 34.13 -46.33 7.99
N SER A 6 34.96 -45.29 7.97
CA SER A 6 34.55 -43.89 8.09
C SER A 6 33.92 -43.42 6.76
N SER A 7 32.59 -43.34 6.72
CA SER A 7 31.85 -42.73 5.61
C SER A 7 31.78 -41.22 5.81
N ARG A 8 32.54 -40.49 4.99
CA ARG A 8 32.68 -39.04 5.01
C ARG A 8 31.45 -38.41 4.33
N ALA A 9 30.48 -37.95 5.13
CA ALA A 9 29.31 -37.21 4.65
C ALA A 9 29.76 -35.95 3.88
N ARG A 10 29.56 -35.95 2.56
CA ARG A 10 29.82 -34.78 1.70
C ARG A 10 28.75 -33.72 1.97
N ARG A 11 29.13 -32.64 2.68
CA ARG A 11 28.30 -31.44 2.81
C ARG A 11 28.04 -30.84 1.43
N LEU A 12 26.81 -30.97 0.93
CA LEU A 12 26.35 -30.29 -0.28
C LEU A 12 25.99 -28.83 0.07
N LYS A 13 26.94 -27.91 -0.13
CA LYS A 13 26.68 -26.45 -0.08
C LYS A 13 25.67 -26.06 -1.16
N PRO A 14 24.73 -25.11 -0.91
CA PRO A 14 23.92 -24.52 -1.97
C PRO A 14 24.82 -24.07 -3.12
N SER A 15 24.46 -24.47 -4.34
CA SER A 15 25.26 -24.08 -5.50
C SER A 15 25.23 -22.56 -5.59
N ARG A 16 26.39 -21.93 -5.74
CA ARG A 16 26.55 -20.47 -5.78
C ARG A 16 25.64 -19.81 -6.83
N MET A 17 25.25 -20.56 -7.86
CA MET A 17 24.29 -20.16 -8.89
C MET A 17 22.86 -19.95 -8.37
N GLN A 18 22.32 -20.83 -7.52
CA GLN A 18 20.93 -20.71 -7.04
C GLN A 18 20.71 -19.46 -6.18
N LEU A 19 21.70 -19.14 -5.33
CA LEU A 19 21.69 -17.91 -4.53
C LEU A 19 21.79 -16.65 -5.39
N SER A 20 22.55 -16.70 -6.50
CA SER A 20 22.65 -15.57 -7.44
C SER A 20 21.38 -15.36 -8.25
N HIS A 21 20.65 -16.44 -8.56
CA HIS A 21 19.40 -16.36 -9.32
C HIS A 21 18.28 -15.74 -8.47
N HIS A 22 18.16 -16.19 -7.22
CA HIS A 22 17.22 -15.62 -6.25
C HIS A 22 17.45 -14.12 -6.00
N SER A 23 18.71 -13.68 -5.85
CA SER A 23 19.02 -12.25 -5.70
C SER A 23 18.77 -11.44 -6.97
N SER A 24 18.96 -12.05 -8.15
CA SER A 24 18.61 -11.46 -9.44
C SER A 24 17.10 -11.22 -9.55
N LEU A 25 16.27 -12.22 -9.25
CA LEU A 25 14.80 -12.10 -9.30
C LEU A 25 14.28 -11.04 -8.33
N LEU A 26 14.81 -10.99 -7.11
CA LEU A 26 14.47 -9.93 -6.15
C LEU A 26 14.82 -8.53 -6.68
N THR A 27 15.95 -8.42 -7.39
CA THR A 27 16.35 -7.15 -8.00
C THR A 27 15.41 -6.78 -9.15
N ARG A 28 15.07 -7.72 -10.03
CA ARG A 28 14.11 -7.50 -11.13
C ARG A 28 12.72 -7.14 -10.62
N LEU A 29 12.22 -7.85 -9.60
CA LEU A 29 10.95 -7.53 -8.93
C LEU A 29 10.95 -6.11 -8.37
N ARG A 30 12.05 -5.71 -7.74
CA ARG A 30 12.21 -4.36 -7.19
C ARG A 30 12.26 -3.29 -8.29
N ASN A 31 12.87 -3.61 -9.43
CA ASN A 31 13.03 -2.71 -10.57
C ASN A 31 11.85 -2.75 -11.55
N ARG A 32 10.90 -3.69 -11.39
CA ARG A 32 9.81 -3.99 -12.33
C ARG A 32 10.29 -4.24 -13.76
N GLU A 33 11.42 -4.93 -13.89
CA GLU A 33 11.91 -5.36 -15.19
C GLU A 33 10.96 -6.40 -15.76
N LEU A 34 10.41 -6.11 -16.94
CA LEU A 34 9.53 -7.05 -17.65
C LEU A 34 10.35 -8.23 -18.15
N PHE A 35 9.72 -9.40 -18.14
CA PHE A 35 10.25 -10.59 -18.78
C PHE A 35 9.71 -10.66 -20.19
N ASP A 36 10.55 -11.01 -21.15
CA ASP A 36 10.07 -11.37 -22.48
C ASP A 36 9.33 -12.73 -22.46
N GLU A 37 8.81 -13.14 -23.61
CA GLU A 37 8.05 -14.38 -23.74
C GLU A 37 8.92 -15.61 -23.45
N GLU A 38 10.16 -15.62 -23.91
CA GLU A 38 11.09 -16.72 -23.73
C GLU A 38 11.52 -16.86 -22.27
N GLU A 39 11.88 -15.74 -21.63
CA GLU A 39 12.19 -15.67 -20.21
C GLU A 39 11.00 -16.10 -19.34
N THR A 40 9.78 -15.71 -19.74
CA THR A 40 8.55 -16.12 -19.05
C THR A 40 8.37 -17.64 -19.13
N ASN A 41 8.54 -18.23 -20.31
CA ASN A 41 8.44 -19.68 -20.52
C ASN A 41 9.51 -20.43 -19.74
N GLN A 42 10.75 -19.94 -19.76
CA GLN A 42 11.86 -20.51 -19.02
C GLN A 42 11.58 -20.51 -17.50
N MET A 43 11.08 -19.39 -16.97
CA MET A 43 10.74 -19.28 -15.56
C MET A 43 9.58 -20.20 -15.17
N GLN A 44 8.58 -20.37 -16.03
CA GLN A 44 7.49 -21.32 -15.78
C GLN A 44 7.97 -22.77 -15.72
N GLU A 45 8.90 -23.17 -16.60
CA GLU A 45 9.50 -24.50 -16.53
C GLU A 45 10.38 -24.68 -15.30
N GLU A 46 11.13 -23.65 -14.90
CA GLU A 46 11.90 -23.66 -13.65
C GLU A 46 11.00 -23.83 -12.42
N ILE A 47 9.87 -23.12 -12.35
CA ILE A 47 8.86 -23.28 -11.29
C ILE A 47 8.41 -24.74 -11.22
N LYS A 48 7.99 -25.31 -12.36
CA LYS A 48 7.50 -26.69 -12.41
C LYS A 48 8.55 -27.67 -11.92
N GLU A 49 9.81 -27.48 -12.28
CA GLU A 49 10.90 -28.37 -11.85
C GLU A 49 11.23 -28.25 -10.35
N VAL A 50 11.25 -27.03 -9.81
CA VAL A 50 11.46 -26.80 -8.37
C VAL A 50 10.32 -27.39 -7.56
N GLU A 51 9.07 -27.23 -7.99
CA GLU A 51 7.91 -27.82 -7.33
C GLU A 51 7.93 -29.35 -7.36
N ARG A 52 8.32 -29.98 -8.49
CA ARG A 52 8.53 -31.43 -8.55
C ARG A 52 9.58 -31.88 -7.54
N THR A 53 10.69 -31.17 -7.45
CA THR A 53 11.78 -31.46 -6.52
C THR A 53 11.33 -31.35 -5.07
N LEU A 54 10.57 -30.30 -4.73
CA LEU A 54 10.02 -30.12 -3.39
C LEU A 54 9.09 -31.28 -3.00
N ARG A 55 8.16 -31.68 -3.88
CA ARG A 55 7.28 -32.83 -3.64
C ARG A 55 8.05 -34.12 -3.41
N GLN A 56 9.13 -34.35 -4.17
CA GLN A 56 9.99 -35.53 -3.98
C GLN A 56 10.70 -35.51 -2.63
N ILE A 57 11.17 -34.33 -2.18
CA ILE A 57 11.82 -34.17 -0.86
C ILE A 57 10.80 -34.40 0.26
N GLU A 58 9.61 -33.81 0.16
CA GLU A 58 8.52 -33.97 1.13
C GLU A 58 8.05 -35.44 1.23
N SER A 59 8.11 -36.19 0.13
CA SER A 59 7.75 -37.61 0.10
C SER A 59 8.79 -38.57 0.71
N LYS A 60 10.03 -38.11 0.96
CA LYS A 60 11.17 -38.95 1.38
C LYS A 60 11.43 -39.01 2.90
N ASP A 61 10.42 -38.71 3.71
CA ASP A 61 10.38 -38.90 5.16
C ASP A 61 11.18 -37.87 6.01
N VAL A 62 10.54 -37.42 7.09
CA VAL A 62 10.83 -36.19 7.87
C VAL A 62 11.96 -36.38 8.91
N ASN A 63 12.41 -37.62 9.12
CA ASN A 63 13.29 -37.97 10.24
C ASN A 63 14.79 -37.71 10.05
N GLU A 64 15.27 -37.39 8.84
CA GLU A 64 16.71 -37.14 8.59
C GLU A 64 17.08 -35.67 8.34
N LEU A 65 16.11 -34.74 8.36
CA LEU A 65 16.35 -33.30 8.12
C LEU A 65 16.91 -32.62 9.38
N SER A 66 18.09 -33.05 9.80
CA SER A 66 18.91 -32.36 10.80
C SER A 66 19.26 -30.95 10.29
N ILE A 67 18.78 -29.94 11.02
CA ILE A 67 19.22 -28.55 11.29
C ILE A 67 20.15 -27.81 10.28
N SER A 68 21.07 -28.49 9.60
CA SER A 68 21.95 -27.94 8.55
C SER A 68 21.27 -27.84 7.16
N SER A 69 20.23 -28.65 6.91
CA SER A 69 19.45 -28.64 5.65
C SER A 69 18.37 -27.54 5.58
N ASN A 70 18.13 -26.83 6.68
CA ASN A 70 16.99 -25.92 6.82
C ASN A 70 17.06 -24.76 5.81
N ASN A 71 18.24 -24.15 5.63
CA ASN A 71 18.37 -22.95 4.80
C ASN A 71 18.17 -23.23 3.30
N ARG A 72 18.59 -24.40 2.80
CA ARG A 72 18.37 -24.77 1.38
C ARG A 72 16.91 -25.06 1.10
N TYR A 73 16.25 -25.74 2.03
CA TYR A 73 14.83 -26.05 1.92
C TYR A 73 13.99 -24.77 1.94
N THR A 74 14.30 -23.82 2.81
CA THR A 74 13.65 -22.50 2.85
C THR A 74 13.79 -21.77 1.52
N ILE A 75 15.01 -21.66 0.97
CA ILE A 75 15.24 -20.99 -0.33
C ILE A 75 14.49 -21.70 -1.47
N LEU A 76 14.54 -23.03 -1.52
CA LEU A 76 13.82 -23.81 -2.54
C LEU A 76 12.31 -23.62 -2.44
N LYS A 77 11.76 -23.47 -1.23
CA LYS A 77 10.34 -23.24 -0.99
C LYS A 77 9.91 -21.81 -1.33
N GLU A 78 10.76 -20.82 -1.09
CA GLU A 78 10.48 -19.41 -1.38
C GLU A 78 10.65 -19.06 -2.86
N HIS A 79 11.52 -19.78 -3.57
CA HIS A 79 11.84 -19.49 -4.98
C HIS A 79 10.63 -19.56 -5.93
N PRO A 80 9.78 -20.61 -5.92
CA PRO A 80 8.56 -20.63 -6.74
C PRO A 80 7.63 -19.46 -6.45
N ALA A 81 7.49 -19.07 -5.17
CA ALA A 81 6.63 -17.94 -4.79
C ALA A 81 7.15 -16.62 -5.38
N LEU A 82 8.47 -16.41 -5.41
CA LEU A 82 9.09 -15.25 -6.05
C LEU A 82 8.93 -15.25 -7.56
N CYS A 83 9.10 -16.40 -8.22
CA CYS A 83 8.86 -16.53 -9.64
C CYS A 83 7.38 -16.25 -9.98
N HIS A 84 6.45 -16.81 -9.23
CA HIS A 84 5.02 -16.51 -9.37
C HIS A 84 4.71 -15.04 -9.16
N ALA A 85 5.31 -14.40 -8.16
CA ALA A 85 5.17 -12.96 -7.95
C ALA A 85 5.71 -12.19 -9.18
N SER A 86 6.86 -12.57 -9.71
CA SER A 86 7.50 -11.92 -10.88
C SER A 86 6.67 -12.04 -12.15
N LEU A 87 5.94 -13.14 -12.30
CA LEU A 87 5.07 -13.40 -13.44
C LEU A 87 3.63 -12.91 -13.23
N ALA A 88 3.26 -12.46 -12.03
CA ALA A 88 1.89 -12.08 -11.75
C ALA A 88 1.49 -10.85 -12.60
N PRO A 89 0.30 -10.86 -13.24
CA PRO A 89 -0.12 -9.79 -14.16
C PRO A 89 -0.07 -8.39 -13.55
N VAL A 90 -0.32 -8.29 -12.25
CA VAL A 90 -0.28 -7.04 -11.46
C VAL A 90 1.08 -6.33 -11.51
N TYR A 91 2.18 -7.06 -11.74
CA TYR A 91 3.52 -6.45 -11.88
C TYR A 91 3.74 -5.78 -13.25
N ARG A 92 2.95 -6.16 -14.26
CA ARG A 92 3.05 -5.64 -15.63
C ARG A 92 2.18 -4.41 -15.86
N LEU A 93 1.26 -4.12 -14.94
CA LEU A 93 0.38 -2.97 -15.06
C LEU A 93 1.18 -1.66 -14.91
N PRO A 94 1.01 -0.70 -15.83
CA PRO A 94 1.68 0.59 -15.75
C PRO A 94 1.01 1.48 -14.68
N ALA A 95 1.66 2.57 -14.29
CA ALA A 95 1.24 3.39 -13.15
C ALA A 95 -0.14 4.05 -13.36
N GLU A 96 -0.47 4.34 -14.61
CA GLU A 96 -1.75 4.90 -15.05
C GLU A 96 -2.89 3.95 -14.71
N ILE A 97 -2.73 2.65 -15.00
CA ILE A 97 -3.76 1.65 -14.70
C ILE A 97 -3.94 1.48 -13.19
N PHE A 98 -2.87 1.56 -12.42
CA PHE A 98 -2.98 1.57 -10.95
C PHE A 98 -3.69 2.82 -10.42
N SER A 99 -3.46 3.97 -11.04
CA SER A 99 -4.16 5.21 -10.71
C SER A 99 -5.66 5.07 -10.95
N GLU A 100 -6.07 4.46 -12.07
CA GLU A 100 -7.47 4.15 -12.35
C GLU A 100 -8.06 3.17 -11.33
N ILE A 101 -7.33 2.12 -10.94
CA ILE A 101 -7.76 1.19 -9.88
C ILE A 101 -8.02 1.95 -8.58
N TYR A 102 -7.14 2.88 -8.17
CA TYR A 102 -7.36 3.68 -6.98
C TYR A 102 -8.62 4.55 -7.07
N HIS A 103 -8.87 5.18 -8.22
CA HIS A 103 -10.09 5.97 -8.44
C HIS A 103 -11.35 5.12 -8.36
N ILE A 104 -11.34 3.92 -8.95
CA ILE A 104 -12.48 2.98 -8.87
C ILE A 104 -12.73 2.59 -7.40
N ILE A 105 -11.68 2.27 -6.65
CA ILE A 105 -11.79 1.91 -5.23
C ILE A 105 -12.35 3.08 -4.41
N LEU A 106 -11.87 4.31 -4.66
CA LEU A 106 -12.40 5.50 -4.01
C LEU A 106 -13.87 5.70 -4.32
N ALA A 107 -14.27 5.59 -5.59
CA ALA A 107 -15.67 5.75 -6.01
C ALA A 107 -16.57 4.73 -5.29
N ILE A 108 -16.19 3.46 -5.30
CA ILE A 108 -16.94 2.39 -4.60
C ILE A 108 -16.98 2.65 -3.09
N ALA A 109 -15.87 3.09 -2.49
CA ALA A 109 -15.82 3.39 -1.07
C ALA A 109 -16.72 4.59 -0.73
N HIS A 110 -16.73 5.64 -1.54
CA HIS A 110 -17.63 6.78 -1.36
C HIS A 110 -19.11 6.38 -1.44
N ASP A 111 -19.47 5.47 -2.34
CA ASP A 111 -20.84 4.96 -2.44
C ASP A 111 -21.19 4.03 -1.26
N SER A 112 -20.22 3.26 -0.77
CA SER A 112 -20.39 2.31 0.35
C SER A 112 -20.45 2.97 1.72
N PHE A 113 -19.83 4.15 1.87
CA PHE A 113 -19.75 4.91 3.12
C PHE A 113 -20.53 6.24 3.01
N PRO A 114 -21.86 6.22 2.84
CA PRO A 114 -22.66 7.45 2.74
C PRO A 114 -22.74 8.19 4.07
N ARG A 115 -22.34 7.56 5.18
CA ARG A 115 -22.46 8.13 6.51
C ARG A 115 -21.39 9.20 6.71
N PRO A 116 -21.75 10.36 7.27
CA PRO A 116 -20.79 11.42 7.56
C PRO A 116 -19.56 10.91 8.33
N THR A 117 -19.74 10.02 9.31
CA THR A 117 -18.66 9.51 10.17
C THR A 117 -17.54 8.77 9.45
N GLU A 118 -17.80 8.24 8.26
CA GLU A 118 -16.93 7.28 7.54
C GLU A 118 -16.25 7.93 6.31
N GLN A 119 -16.43 9.24 6.11
CA GLN A 119 -16.02 9.90 4.87
C GLN A 119 -14.51 9.96 4.59
N LEU A 120 -13.67 9.75 5.60
CA LEU A 120 -12.21 9.62 5.44
C LEU A 120 -11.75 8.15 5.38
N ASP A 121 -12.64 7.18 5.52
CA ASP A 121 -12.32 5.76 5.40
C ASP A 121 -11.87 5.38 3.97
N PRO A 122 -12.38 5.97 2.88
CA PRO A 122 -11.80 5.83 1.55
C PRO A 122 -10.31 6.20 1.51
N THR A 123 -9.92 7.31 2.14
CA THR A 123 -8.51 7.72 2.26
C THR A 123 -7.69 6.70 3.05
N ARG A 124 -8.25 6.13 4.13
CA ARG A 124 -7.59 5.07 4.91
C ARG A 124 -7.39 3.81 4.06
N ALA A 125 -8.37 3.43 3.24
CA ALA A 125 -8.26 2.32 2.32
C ALA A 125 -7.15 2.55 1.27
N LEU A 126 -7.06 3.77 0.71
CA LEU A 126 -5.95 4.15 -0.17
C LEU A 126 -4.58 3.99 0.49
N ILE A 127 -4.45 4.48 1.73
CA ILE A 127 -3.19 4.35 2.48
C ILE A 127 -2.86 2.88 2.71
N SER A 128 -3.85 2.07 3.10
CA SER A 128 -3.66 0.62 3.27
C SER A 128 -3.15 -0.05 2.00
N LEU A 129 -3.73 0.28 0.84
CA LEU A 129 -3.26 -0.23 -0.45
C LEU A 129 -1.86 0.28 -0.80
N ALA A 130 -1.51 1.52 -0.45
CA ALA A 130 -0.17 2.07 -0.63
C ALA A 130 0.91 1.33 0.20
N HIS A 131 0.53 0.49 1.17
CA HIS A 131 1.46 -0.34 1.93
C HIS A 131 1.79 -1.68 1.28
N VAL A 132 1.12 -2.08 0.19
CA VAL A 132 1.36 -3.36 -0.50
C VAL A 132 2.81 -3.47 -1.01
N CYS A 133 3.28 -2.50 -1.78
CA CYS A 133 4.68 -2.42 -2.20
C CYS A 133 5.11 -0.98 -2.50
N SER A 134 6.41 -0.75 -2.72
CA SER A 134 6.95 0.58 -2.98
C SER A 134 6.40 1.22 -4.27
N PHE A 135 6.07 0.41 -5.28
CA PHE A 135 5.47 0.90 -6.52
C PHE A 135 4.04 1.41 -6.28
N TRP A 136 3.19 0.61 -5.64
CA TRP A 136 1.82 1.01 -5.26
C TRP A 136 1.85 2.29 -4.42
N ARG A 137 2.79 2.35 -3.46
CA ARG A 137 3.01 3.54 -2.64
C ARG A 137 3.31 4.77 -3.48
N LYS A 138 4.29 4.68 -4.37
CA LYS A 138 4.67 5.79 -5.25
C LYS A 138 3.48 6.20 -6.11
N THR A 139 2.83 5.27 -6.80
CA THR A 139 1.68 5.58 -7.64
C THR A 139 0.59 6.30 -6.83
N CYS A 140 0.20 5.78 -5.67
CA CYS A 140 -0.81 6.41 -4.82
C CYS A 140 -0.46 7.86 -4.44
N PHE A 141 0.76 8.12 -3.96
CA PHE A 141 1.17 9.46 -3.51
C PHE A 141 1.52 10.44 -4.65
N PHE A 142 1.90 9.95 -5.83
CA PHE A 142 2.18 10.79 -7.00
C PHE A 142 0.92 11.06 -7.85
N THR A 143 -0.15 10.29 -7.68
CA THR A 143 -1.43 10.55 -8.36
C THR A 143 -2.22 11.62 -7.62
N VAL A 144 -1.89 12.87 -7.92
CA VAL A 144 -2.42 14.10 -7.31
C VAL A 144 -3.95 14.14 -7.23
N THR A 145 -4.63 13.63 -8.26
CA THR A 145 -6.11 13.62 -8.33
C THR A 145 -6.78 12.81 -7.22
N LEU A 146 -6.10 11.81 -6.64
CA LEU A 146 -6.62 11.02 -5.51
C LEU A 146 -6.77 11.85 -4.22
N TRP A 147 -6.05 12.97 -4.15
CA TRP A 147 -5.92 13.79 -2.95
C TRP A 147 -6.74 15.09 -3.03
N CYS A 148 -7.42 15.34 -4.16
CA CYS A 148 -8.12 16.60 -4.41
C CYS A 148 -9.56 16.65 -3.87
N ASP A 149 -10.17 15.51 -3.50
CA ASP A 149 -11.48 15.45 -2.84
C ASP A 149 -11.29 15.20 -1.34
N ILE A 150 -11.62 16.21 -0.52
CA ILE A 150 -11.45 16.18 0.94
C ILE A 150 -12.83 16.14 1.59
N ARG A 151 -13.21 14.99 2.14
CA ARG A 151 -14.50 14.81 2.82
C ARG A 151 -14.33 14.64 4.31
N ILE A 152 -14.67 15.66 5.09
CA ILE A 152 -14.42 15.75 6.53
C ILE A 152 -15.68 15.34 7.30
N PRO A 153 -15.66 14.23 8.05
CA PRO A 153 -16.83 13.69 8.78
C PRO A 153 -17.46 14.62 9.82
N SER A 154 -16.57 15.27 10.56
CA SER A 154 -16.84 16.11 11.71
C SER A 154 -15.54 16.77 12.11
N LEU A 155 -15.53 18.10 12.14
CA LEU A 155 -14.38 18.88 12.59
C LEU A 155 -14.01 18.60 14.07
N PHE A 156 -14.99 18.19 14.88
CA PHE A 156 -14.87 18.17 16.34
C PHE A 156 -14.65 16.79 16.96
N ARG A 157 -14.70 15.70 16.19
CA ARG A 157 -14.73 14.34 16.78
C ARG A 157 -13.39 13.60 16.81
N ASN A 158 -12.44 13.89 15.93
CA ASN A 158 -11.27 13.01 15.79
C ASN A 158 -9.98 13.74 15.38
N ALA A 159 -8.98 13.72 16.26
CA ALA A 159 -7.63 14.22 15.99
C ALA A 159 -6.95 13.52 14.79
N GLY A 160 -7.28 12.24 14.55
CA GLY A 160 -6.78 11.49 13.41
C GLY A 160 -7.22 12.07 12.05
N ASN A 161 -8.28 12.87 12.01
CA ASN A 161 -8.74 13.51 10.78
C ASN A 161 -7.81 14.65 10.35
N ALA A 162 -7.18 15.36 11.31
CA ALA A 162 -6.28 16.46 10.99
C ALA A 162 -5.09 16.00 10.15
N ARG A 163 -4.49 14.85 10.52
CA ARG A 163 -3.38 14.29 9.75
C ARG A 163 -3.80 13.84 8.35
N LEU A 164 -5.01 13.30 8.20
CA LEU A 164 -5.52 12.90 6.88
C LEU A 164 -5.76 14.14 6.00
N VAL A 165 -6.37 15.19 6.54
CA VAL A 165 -6.56 16.46 5.81
C VAL A 165 -5.22 17.07 5.43
N GLU A 166 -4.23 17.09 6.33
CA GLU A 166 -2.87 17.57 6.04
C GLU A 166 -2.24 16.80 4.88
N MET A 167 -2.37 15.46 4.86
CA MET A 167 -1.87 14.67 3.74
C MET A 167 -2.60 15.00 2.43
N HIS A 168 -3.93 15.18 2.45
CA HIS A 168 -4.67 15.63 1.28
C HIS A 168 -4.11 16.96 0.75
N LEU A 169 -3.92 17.95 1.62
CA LEU A 169 -3.35 19.25 1.26
C LEU A 169 -1.93 19.14 0.70
N GLN A 170 -1.10 18.28 1.30
CA GLN A 170 0.28 18.03 0.88
C GLN A 170 0.35 17.38 -0.52
N TYR A 171 -0.36 16.27 -0.74
CA TYR A 171 -0.23 15.48 -1.97
C TYR A 171 -1.07 16.02 -3.13
N SER A 172 -2.07 16.85 -2.85
CA SER A 172 -2.79 17.58 -3.90
C SER A 172 -1.95 18.72 -4.52
N GLY A 173 -0.84 19.12 -3.88
CA GLY A 173 0.11 20.09 -4.44
C GLY A 173 -0.52 21.46 -4.68
N SER A 174 -0.58 21.90 -5.94
CA SER A 174 -1.28 23.12 -6.36
C SER A 174 -2.64 22.87 -7.03
N SER A 175 -3.08 21.60 -7.09
CA SER A 175 -4.31 21.25 -7.79
C SER A 175 -5.55 21.81 -7.09
N PRO A 176 -6.63 22.09 -7.85
CA PRO A 176 -7.88 22.56 -7.27
C PRO A 176 -8.54 21.52 -6.37
N LEU A 177 -9.09 21.98 -5.25
CA LEU A 177 -9.67 21.16 -4.18
C LEU A 177 -11.20 21.21 -4.20
N ASP A 178 -11.81 20.04 -4.07
CA ASP A 178 -13.22 19.89 -3.72
C ASP A 178 -13.31 19.49 -2.24
N ILE A 179 -13.95 20.31 -1.42
CA ILE A 179 -13.99 20.14 0.03
C ILE A 179 -15.44 19.95 0.46
N GLN A 180 -15.70 18.88 1.21
CA GLN A 180 -16.97 18.66 1.86
C GLN A 180 -16.77 18.57 3.37
N ILE A 181 -17.45 19.41 4.14
CA ILE A 181 -17.37 19.44 5.59
C ILE A 181 -18.72 19.02 6.15
N HIS A 182 -18.75 17.87 6.82
CA HIS A 182 -19.90 17.45 7.61
C HIS A 182 -19.74 17.91 9.04
N ASN A 183 -20.83 18.40 9.62
CA ASN A 183 -20.85 18.79 11.01
C ASN A 183 -22.00 18.08 11.74
N SER A 184 -21.69 16.88 12.21
CA SER A 184 -22.61 15.97 12.89
C SER A 184 -22.29 15.77 14.39
N GLY A 185 -21.55 16.70 15.02
CA GLY A 185 -20.97 16.48 16.36
C GLY A 185 -21.31 17.53 17.41
N SER A 186 -21.17 17.15 18.69
CA SER A 186 -21.09 18.11 19.81
C SER A 186 -19.65 18.64 19.92
N LYS A 187 -19.50 19.86 20.47
CA LYS A 187 -18.25 20.64 20.53
C LYS A 187 -17.19 20.07 21.49
N SER A 188 -16.63 18.90 21.23
CA SER A 188 -15.66 18.28 22.14
C SER A 188 -14.18 18.56 21.82
N ASN A 189 -13.83 19.01 20.60
CA ASN A 189 -12.42 19.21 20.21
C ASN A 189 -12.20 20.43 19.30
N GLN A 190 -12.30 21.63 19.88
CA GLN A 190 -12.14 22.89 19.14
C GLN A 190 -10.72 23.09 18.58
N THR A 191 -9.68 22.66 19.29
CA THR A 191 -8.29 22.84 18.86
C THR A 191 -8.00 22.08 17.56
N THR A 192 -8.46 20.83 17.46
CA THR A 192 -8.31 20.04 16.21
C THR A 192 -9.11 20.66 15.07
N ALA A 193 -10.34 21.09 15.35
CA ALA A 193 -11.18 21.76 14.36
C ALA A 193 -10.52 23.02 13.80
N ASN A 194 -9.91 23.83 14.68
CA ASN A 194 -9.17 25.03 14.27
C ASN A 194 -7.97 24.69 13.40
N ALA A 195 -7.14 23.70 13.79
CA ALA A 195 -5.97 23.30 13.00
C ALA A 195 -6.37 22.81 11.59
N ILE A 196 -7.44 22.03 11.48
CA ILE A 196 -7.98 21.60 10.18
C ILE A 196 -8.41 22.82 9.35
N LEU A 197 -9.21 23.72 9.94
CA LEU A 197 -9.72 24.89 9.24
C LEU A 197 -8.61 25.85 8.82
N GLU A 198 -7.64 26.12 9.70
CA GLU A 198 -6.44 26.90 9.38
C GLU A 198 -5.68 26.30 8.19
N GLY A 199 -5.42 24.99 8.19
CA GLY A 199 -4.77 24.30 7.07
C GLY A 199 -5.56 24.43 5.76
N LEU A 200 -6.89 24.31 5.82
CA LEU A 200 -7.75 24.53 4.65
C LEU A 200 -7.67 25.98 4.18
N PHE A 201 -7.78 26.97 5.08
CA PHE A 201 -7.78 28.41 4.76
C PHE A 201 -6.45 28.88 4.18
N LEU A 202 -5.32 28.34 4.67
CA LEU A 202 -4.01 28.59 4.07
C LEU A 202 -3.93 28.15 2.60
N ASN A 203 -4.87 27.30 2.14
CA ASN A 203 -4.98 26.79 0.79
C ASN A 203 -6.24 27.29 0.05
N HIS A 204 -6.88 28.37 0.51
CA HIS A 204 -8.18 28.84 -0.02
C HIS A 204 -8.16 29.19 -1.51
N GLU A 205 -7.04 29.68 -2.05
CA GLU A 205 -6.88 30.00 -3.47
C GLU A 205 -7.10 28.79 -4.40
N ARG A 206 -6.94 27.59 -3.84
CA ARG A 206 -7.07 26.32 -4.57
C ARG A 206 -8.50 25.77 -4.51
N TRP A 207 -9.41 26.37 -3.74
CA TRP A 207 -10.74 25.80 -3.56
C TRP A 207 -11.57 25.96 -4.83
N ARG A 208 -11.99 24.83 -5.41
CA ARG A 208 -12.90 24.78 -6.57
C ARG A 208 -14.35 24.62 -6.12
N LYS A 209 -14.59 23.76 -5.14
CA LYS A 209 -15.92 23.52 -4.56
C LYS A 209 -15.79 23.42 -3.05
N ILE A 210 -16.74 24.04 -2.34
CA ILE A 210 -16.91 23.84 -0.91
C ILE A 210 -18.38 23.53 -0.62
N ALA A 211 -18.60 22.44 0.11
CA ALA A 211 -19.92 22.02 0.55
C ALA A 211 -19.91 21.82 2.06
N ILE A 212 -20.87 22.43 2.75
CA ILE A 212 -20.99 22.32 4.21
C ILE A 212 -22.34 21.65 4.48
N VAL A 213 -22.30 20.52 5.17
CA VAL A 213 -23.46 19.64 5.37
C VAL A 213 -23.71 19.43 6.87
N GLY A 214 -24.93 19.71 7.32
CA GLY A 214 -25.36 19.49 8.71
C GLY A 214 -26.15 20.66 9.30
N LYS A 215 -26.58 20.51 10.56
CA LYS A 215 -27.27 21.57 11.30
C LYS A 215 -26.24 22.50 11.93
N ASN A 216 -26.48 23.81 11.90
CA ASN A 216 -25.59 24.85 12.46
C ASN A 216 -24.16 24.87 11.88
N SER A 217 -23.93 24.17 10.77
CA SER A 217 -22.59 23.99 10.21
C SER A 217 -22.02 25.29 9.66
N TRP A 218 -22.88 26.12 9.07
CA TRP A 218 -22.49 27.43 8.56
C TRP A 218 -22.16 28.42 9.69
N THR A 219 -22.95 28.44 10.77
CA THR A 219 -22.71 29.36 11.89
C THR A 219 -21.43 29.02 12.65
N GLU A 220 -21.13 27.73 12.80
CA GLU A 220 -19.89 27.28 13.43
C GLU A 220 -18.67 27.54 12.55
N LEU A 221 -18.77 27.27 11.25
CA LEU A 221 -17.71 27.62 10.30
C LEU A 221 -17.47 29.12 10.33
N HIS A 222 -18.52 29.93 10.19
CA HIS A 222 -18.44 31.39 10.26
C HIS A 222 -17.81 31.89 11.56
N SER A 223 -18.14 31.27 12.70
CA SER A 223 -17.54 31.61 13.99
C SER A 223 -16.03 31.37 14.01
N VAL A 224 -15.56 30.27 13.43
CA VAL A 224 -14.12 30.00 13.32
C VAL A 224 -13.46 30.93 12.31
N CYS A 225 -14.05 31.13 11.13
CA CYS A 225 -13.54 32.05 10.12
C CYS A 225 -13.36 33.46 10.67
N SER A 226 -14.36 33.96 11.41
CA SER A 226 -14.33 35.28 12.03
C SER A 226 -13.17 35.40 13.03
N ARG A 227 -12.86 34.33 13.76
CA ARG A 227 -11.73 34.32 14.70
C ARG A 227 -10.37 34.31 14.01
N ILE A 228 -10.23 33.54 12.93
CA ILE A 228 -9.00 33.49 12.14
C ILE A 228 -8.77 34.86 11.48
N TYR A 229 -9.81 35.44 10.88
CA TYR A 229 -9.73 36.75 10.24
C TYR A 229 -9.38 37.87 11.23
N ASN A 230 -9.90 37.81 12.46
CA ASN A 230 -9.61 38.82 13.50
C ASN A 230 -8.26 38.59 14.22
N ALA A 231 -7.57 37.48 13.95
CA ALA A 231 -6.27 37.16 14.56
C ALA A 231 -5.08 37.50 13.64
N VAL A 232 -5.35 37.89 12.40
CA VAL A 232 -4.39 38.38 11.39
C VAL A 232 -4.46 39.89 11.32
#